data_AF-X1KMG4-F1
#
_entry.id   AF-X1KMG4-F1
#
_cell.length_a   1.000
_cell.length_b   1.000
_cell.length_c   1.000
_cell.angle_alpha   90.00
_cell.angle_beta   90.00
_cell.angle_gamma   90.00
#
_symmetry.space_group_name_H-M   'P 1'
#
loop_
_entity.id
_entity.type
_entity.pdbx_description
1 polymer ?
#
loop_
_entity_poly.entity_id
_entity_poly.type
_entity_poly.pdbx_seq_one_letter_code
_entity_poly.pdbx_strand_id
1 'polypeptide(L)' 'SVDDLRLQATARNVLGKKTRFLRRQGITPAHLYGHDIKSLTLQCDTTELRQI' A
#
# COMPACT_ATOMS: atom_id res chain seq x y z
N SER A 1 -21.38 -16.66 -1.64
CA SER A 1 -20.11 -16.79 -0.90
C SER A 1 -19.39 -15.48 -1.03
N VAL A 2 -18.97 -14.84 0.07
CA VAL A 2 -18.27 -13.56 -0.02
C VAL A 2 -16.89 -13.85 -0.58
N ASP A 3 -16.60 -13.34 -1.76
CA ASP A 3 -15.27 -13.48 -2.37
C ASP A 3 -14.29 -12.66 -1.53
N ASP A 4 -13.31 -13.34 -0.95
CA ASP A 4 -12.37 -12.77 0.00
C ASP A 4 -11.26 -12.05 -0.77
N LEU A 5 -11.40 -10.72 -0.92
CA LEU A 5 -10.43 -9.89 -1.60
C LEU A 5 -9.23 -9.59 -0.69
N ARG A 6 -8.01 -9.97 -1.12
CA ARG A 6 -6.79 -9.83 -0.32
C ARG A 6 -5.68 -9.15 -1.13
N LEU A 7 -4.98 -8.22 -0.48
CA LEU A 7 -3.78 -7.54 -1.01
C LEU A 7 -2.66 -7.61 0.01
N GLN A 8 -1.47 -8.03 -0.42
CA GLN A 8 -0.31 -8.02 0.46
C GLN A 8 0.25 -6.60 0.60
N ALA A 9 0.53 -6.19 1.83
CA ALA A 9 1.08 -4.88 2.13
C ALA A 9 2.09 -4.94 3.29
N THR A 10 3.13 -4.12 3.21
CA THR A 10 4.16 -4.00 4.26
C THR A 10 4.25 -2.57 4.76
N ALA A 11 4.80 -2.37 5.96
CA ALA A 11 5.11 -1.02 6.43
C ALA A 11 6.11 -0.32 5.49
N ARG A 12 5.89 0.98 5.27
CA ARG A 12 6.75 1.81 4.41
C ARG A 12 7.62 2.74 5.25
N ASN A 13 8.93 2.64 5.06
CA ASN A 13 9.91 3.52 5.71
C ASN A 13 10.29 4.75 4.84
N VAL A 14 9.99 4.73 3.53
CA VAL A 14 10.32 5.82 2.59
C VAL A 14 9.20 6.85 2.56
N LEU A 15 9.50 8.08 2.99
CA LEU A 15 8.51 9.17 3.14
C LEU A 15 8.77 10.35 2.19
N GLY A 16 7.73 11.18 2.01
CA GLY A 16 7.79 12.43 1.26
C GLY A 16 8.15 12.28 -0.21
N LYS A 17 8.98 13.19 -0.74
CA LYS A 17 9.38 13.20 -2.16
C LYS A 17 10.08 11.92 -2.60
N LYS A 18 10.73 11.19 -1.68
CA LYS A 18 11.43 9.92 -1.97
C LYS A 18 10.48 8.80 -2.38
N THR A 19 9.17 8.93 -2.13
CA THR A 19 8.15 7.96 -2.58
C THR A 19 8.05 7.86 -4.10
N ARG A 20 8.60 8.81 -4.86
CA ARG A 20 8.73 8.71 -6.31
C ARG A 20 9.61 7.53 -6.73
N PHE A 21 10.62 7.17 -5.94
CA PHE A 21 11.49 6.03 -6.24
C PHE A 21 10.73 4.70 -6.09
N LEU A 22 9.86 4.57 -5.09
CA LEU A 22 8.99 3.39 -4.93
C LEU A 22 8.13 3.16 -6.18
N ARG A 23 7.46 4.21 -6.68
CA ARG A 23 6.60 4.10 -7.87
C ARG A 23 7.38 3.68 -9.12
N ARG A 24 8.63 4.13 -9.26
CA ARG A 24 9.52 3.71 -10.35
C ARG A 24 9.95 2.25 -10.26
N GLN A 25 9.96 1.69 -9.05
CA GLN A 25 10.26 0.28 -8.78
C GLN A 25 9.01 -0.62 -8.86
N GLY A 26 7.85 -0.07 -9.26
CA GLY A 26 6.60 -0.83 -9.28
C GLY A 26 5.97 -1.01 -7.89
N ILE A 27 6.39 -0.24 -6.88
CA ILE A 27 5.80 -0.26 -5.54
C ILE A 27 4.86 0.94 -5.37
N THR A 28 3.60 0.66 -5.01
CA THR A 28 2.61 1.69 -4.72
C THR A 28 2.61 2.01 -3.22
N PRO A 29 2.85 3.27 -2.82
CA PRO A 29 2.66 3.68 -1.44
C PRO A 29 1.17 3.76 -1.10
N ALA A 30 0.79 3.26 0.08
CA ALA A 30 -0.58 3.22 0.55
C ALA A 30 -0.71 3.79 1.97
N HIS A 31 -1.92 4.20 2.34
CA HIS A 31 -2.26 4.66 3.68
C HIS A 31 -3.50 3.90 4.15
N LEU A 32 -3.38 3.19 5.26
CA LEU A 32 -4.52 2.55 5.93
C LEU A 32 -4.98 3.46 7.07
N TYR A 33 -6.26 3.82 7.05
CA TYR A 33 -6.91 4.66 8.06
C TYR A 33 -8.33 4.15 8.30
N GLY A 34 -8.91 4.49 9.44
CA GLY A 34 -10.23 4.02 9.84
C GLY A 34 -10.61 4.49 11.24
N HIS A 35 -11.81 4.16 11.67
CA HIS A 35 -12.27 4.44 13.04
C HIS A 35 -11.42 3.66 14.05
N ASP A 36 -11.00 4.33 15.12
CA ASP A 36 -10.20 3.79 16.23
C ASP A 36 -8.88 3.08 15.87
N ILE A 37 -8.35 3.30 14.67
CA ILE A 37 -7.01 2.84 14.29
C ILE A 37 -6.06 4.00 14.06
N LYS A 38 -4.82 3.84 14.51
CA LYS A 38 -3.74 4.75 14.13
C LYS A 38 -3.48 4.59 12.63
N SER A 39 -3.37 5.70 11.91
CA SER A 39 -3.03 5.68 10.49
C SER A 39 -1.71 4.96 10.27
N LEU A 40 -1.71 3.96 9.39
CA LEU A 40 -0.54 3.17 9.04
C LEU A 40 -0.06 3.56 7.64
N THR A 41 1.25 3.77 7.52
CA THR A 41 1.90 4.01 6.24
C THR A 41 2.39 2.69 5.66
N LEU A 42 1.76 2.25 4.59
CA LEU A 42 2.02 0.97 3.95
C LEU A 42 2.59 1.15 2.53
N GLN A 43 3.01 0.04 1.95
CA GLN A 43 3.36 -0.09 0.54
C GLN A 43 2.97 -1.49 0.04
N CYS A 44 2.61 -1.59 -1.23
CA CYS A 44 2.24 -2.85 -1.88
C CYS A 44 2.79 -2.91 -3.30
N ASP A 45 2.79 -4.10 -3.88
CA ASP A 45 3.12 -4.27 -5.29
C ASP A 45 2.03 -3.62 -6.18
N THR A 46 2.46 -2.88 -7.20
CA THR A 46 1.53 -2.15 -8.08
C THR A 46 0.81 -3.08 -9.06
N THR A 47 1.45 -4.19 -9.44
CA THR A 47 0.84 -5.18 -10.33
C THR A 47 -0.29 -5.90 -9.60
N GLU A 48 -0.04 -6.35 -8.36
CA GLU A 48 -1.08 -6.96 -7.52
C GLU A 48 -2.24 -6.00 -7.28
N LEU A 49 -1.96 -4.74 -6.91
CA LEU A 49 -2.99 -3.74 -6.66
C LEU A 49 -3.90 -3.47 -7.88
N ARG A 50 -3.39 -3.60 -9.10
CA ARG A 50 -4.18 -3.38 -10.34
C ARG A 50 -5.13 -4.51 -10.69
N GLN A 51 -4.96 -5.69 -10.09
CA GLN A 51 -5.78 -6.87 -10.36
C GLN A 51 -6.99 -6.97 -9.42
N ILE A 52 -7.14 -5.98 -8.54
CA ILE A 52 -8.20 -5.83 -7.54
C ILE A 52 -9.16 -4.75 -7.99
#